data_AF-A0A7X5F1Q3-F1
#
_entry.id   AF-A0A7X5F1Q3-F1
#
_cell.length_a   1.000
_cell.length_b   1.000
_cell.length_c   1.000
_cell.angle_alpha   90.00
_cell.angle_beta   90.00
_cell.angle_gamma   90.00
#
_symmetry.space_group_name_H-M   'P 1'
#
loop_
_entity.id
_entity.type
_entity.pdbx_description
1 polymer ?
#
loop_
_entity_poly.entity_id
_entity_poly.type
_entity_poly.pdbx_seq_one_letter_code
_entity_poly.pdbx_strand_id
1 'polypeptide(L)'
;MSNTAAHRTPGPQPRPVRPSVIPASQIRWYSMAARLWRRPPGLGPLAVRLLLLPAVPVALWLHEPLDWQMALLAVTGLLVLVWLLRRGSGPAGGQVLGSRPGWHVRALMGERMFFNRVVVPVPPAVARPAGLLVAGAVAGGLIAALAGFAGSLPVVLAGTGLCLAAQLAYLVLMARLYGQMQDADPLYRAWRRPALNDNTRGARKPGQAA
;
A
#
# COMPACT_ATOMS: atom_id res chain seq x y z
N MET A 1 54.29 -57.43 -2.10
CA MET A 1 52.94 -57.08 -2.61
C MET A 1 52.73 -55.61 -2.34
N SER A 2 53.04 -54.76 -3.33
CA SER A 2 53.07 -53.30 -3.18
C SER A 2 51.87 -52.72 -3.93
N ASN A 3 50.91 -52.17 -3.20
CA ASN A 3 49.66 -51.64 -3.74
C ASN A 3 49.83 -50.15 -4.04
N THR A 4 50.00 -49.79 -5.31
CA THR A 4 50.16 -48.40 -5.77
C THR A 4 48.77 -47.78 -5.94
N ALA A 5 48.32 -47.03 -4.93
CA ALA A 5 47.07 -46.28 -5.00
C ALA A 5 47.24 -45.04 -5.89
N ALA A 6 46.62 -45.07 -7.08
CA ALA A 6 46.59 -43.95 -8.01
C ALA A 6 45.72 -42.80 -7.47
N HIS A 7 46.36 -41.66 -7.22
CA HIS A 7 45.72 -40.42 -6.79
C HIS A 7 44.91 -39.83 -7.96
N ARG A 8 43.57 -39.97 -7.94
CA ARG A 8 42.69 -39.27 -8.89
C ARG A 8 42.53 -37.81 -8.45
N THR A 9 42.93 -36.88 -9.29
CA THR A 9 42.64 -35.45 -9.13
C THR A 9 41.14 -35.19 -9.37
N PRO A 10 40.46 -34.43 -8.49
CA PRO A 10 39.06 -34.08 -8.70
C PRO A 10 38.93 -33.16 -9.92
N GLY A 11 38.07 -33.54 -10.86
CA GLY A 11 37.76 -32.75 -12.04
C GLY A 11 37.17 -31.37 -11.69
N PRO A 12 37.30 -30.38 -12.58
CA PRO A 12 36.83 -29.02 -12.36
C PRO A 12 35.33 -29.03 -12.05
N GLN A 13 34.95 -28.54 -10.86
CA GLN A 13 33.55 -28.41 -10.50
C GLN A 13 32.86 -27.38 -11.40
N PRO A 14 31.64 -27.67 -11.91
CA PRO A 14 30.89 -26.74 -12.72
C PRO A 14 30.60 -25.48 -11.90
N ARG A 15 31.01 -24.32 -12.44
CA ARG A 15 30.74 -23.03 -11.80
C ARG A 15 29.22 -22.85 -11.67
N PRO A 16 28.72 -22.39 -10.50
CA PRO A 16 27.30 -22.10 -10.35
C PRO A 16 26.88 -21.06 -11.38
N VAL A 17 25.80 -21.36 -12.10
CA VAL A 17 25.22 -20.47 -13.12
C VAL A 17 24.88 -19.15 -12.42
N ARG A 18 25.61 -18.08 -12.74
CA ARG A 18 25.26 -16.74 -12.26
C ARG A 18 23.93 -16.37 -12.90
N PRO A 19 22.90 -15.99 -12.11
CA PRO A 19 21.65 -15.51 -12.68
C PRO A 19 21.96 -14.34 -13.62
N SER A 20 21.43 -14.40 -14.83
CA SER A 20 21.58 -13.34 -15.83
C SER A 20 21.22 -12.00 -15.19
N VAL A 21 22.16 -11.06 -15.18
CA VAL A 21 21.94 -9.71 -14.68
C VAL A 21 20.94 -9.06 -15.63
N ILE A 22 19.67 -9.06 -15.24
CA ILE A 22 18.64 -8.31 -15.97
C ILE A 22 19.03 -6.84 -15.85
N PRO A 23 19.27 -6.13 -16.96
CA PRO A 23 19.65 -4.72 -16.91
C PRO A 23 18.56 -3.95 -16.17
N ALA A 24 18.95 -3.11 -15.20
CA ALA A 24 18.03 -2.39 -14.33
C ALA A 24 17.00 -1.52 -15.10
N SER A 25 17.31 -1.16 -16.35
CA SER A 25 16.44 -0.44 -17.29
C SER A 25 15.25 -1.27 -17.80
N GLN A 26 15.30 -2.60 -17.74
CA GLN A 26 14.18 -3.47 -18.15
C GLN A 26 13.15 -3.69 -17.05
N ILE A 27 13.46 -3.34 -15.79
CA ILE A 27 12.45 -3.29 -14.73
C ILE A 27 11.69 -1.97 -14.89
N ARG A 28 10.73 -1.94 -15.82
CA ARG A 28 9.73 -0.85 -15.86
C ARG A 28 8.91 -0.96 -14.59
N TRP A 29 9.20 -0.09 -13.62
CA TRP A 29 8.32 0.17 -12.48
C TRP A 29 7.08 0.87 -13.05
N TYR A 30 6.12 0.07 -13.52
CA TYR A 30 4.97 0.58 -14.27
C TYR A 30 4.25 1.68 -13.45
N SER A 31 4.14 2.85 -14.10
CA SER A 31 3.33 4.05 -13.82
C SER A 31 3.36 4.75 -12.44
N MET A 32 4.09 4.28 -11.42
CA MET A 32 4.24 5.02 -10.16
C MET A 32 5.71 5.01 -9.72
N ALA A 33 6.29 6.17 -9.41
CA ALA A 33 7.71 6.31 -9.10
C ALA A 33 8.18 5.25 -8.10
N ALA A 34 9.18 4.45 -8.45
CA ALA A 34 9.70 3.33 -7.62
C ALA A 34 9.99 3.71 -6.16
N ARG A 35 10.24 5.01 -5.89
CA ARG A 35 10.42 5.58 -4.55
C ARG A 35 9.15 5.54 -3.68
N LEU A 36 7.95 5.67 -4.25
CA LEU A 36 6.66 5.57 -3.54
C LEU A 36 6.35 4.12 -3.12
N TRP A 37 6.82 3.14 -3.90
CA TRP A 37 6.58 1.71 -3.68
C TRP A 37 7.43 1.10 -2.57
N ARG A 38 8.67 1.59 -2.39
CA ARG A 38 9.61 1.06 -1.39
C ARG A 38 9.27 1.42 0.06
N ARG A 39 8.31 2.32 0.28
CA ARG A 39 7.98 2.83 1.61
C ARG A 39 6.68 2.19 2.09
N PRO A 40 6.68 1.45 3.22
CA PRO A 40 5.43 1.01 3.83
C PRO A 40 4.55 2.23 4.06
N PRO A 41 3.28 2.18 3.66
CA PRO A 41 2.36 3.24 4.00
C PRO A 41 2.19 3.28 5.53
N GLY A 42 2.32 4.48 6.11
CA GLY A 42 2.00 4.68 7.51
C GLY A 42 0.49 4.58 7.78
N LEU A 43 0.10 4.71 9.04
CA LEU A 43 -1.31 4.74 9.45
C LEU A 43 -2.05 6.00 8.98
N GLY A 44 -1.33 7.10 8.73
CA GLY A 44 -1.89 8.41 8.41
C GLY A 44 -2.86 8.40 7.22
N PRO A 45 -2.49 7.91 6.02
CA PRO A 45 -3.39 7.87 4.87
C PRO A 45 -4.71 7.12 5.13
N LEU A 46 -4.65 6.03 5.90
CA LEU A 46 -5.84 5.25 6.26
C LEU A 46 -6.71 6.01 7.27
N ALA A 47 -6.10 6.62 8.28
CA ALA A 47 -6.80 7.46 9.26
C ALA A 47 -7.48 8.66 8.59
N VAL A 48 -6.77 9.35 7.69
CA VAL A 48 -7.30 10.46 6.90
C VAL A 48 -8.53 10.02 6.11
N ARG A 49 -8.46 8.89 5.40
CA ARG A 49 -9.57 8.37 4.60
C ARG A 49 -10.77 8.06 5.49
N LEU A 50 -10.56 7.33 6.58
CA LEU A 50 -11.63 6.92 7.51
C LEU A 50 -12.25 8.10 8.29
N LEU A 51 -11.51 9.17 8.54
CA LEU A 51 -12.02 10.38 9.18
C LEU A 51 -12.76 11.30 8.20
N LEU A 52 -12.28 11.40 6.96
CA LEU A 52 -12.91 12.22 5.93
C LEU A 52 -14.31 11.72 5.55
N LEU A 53 -14.47 10.40 5.45
CA LEU A 53 -15.72 9.76 5.06
C LEU A 53 -16.93 10.20 5.89
N PRO A 54 -16.90 10.18 7.24
CA PRO A 54 -17.98 10.69 8.08
C PRO A 54 -17.97 12.22 8.24
N ALA A 55 -16.80 12.85 8.18
CA ALA A 55 -16.70 14.28 8.47
C ALA A 55 -17.38 15.16 7.40
N VAL A 56 -17.32 14.77 6.13
CA VAL A 56 -17.98 15.52 5.05
C VAL A 56 -19.51 15.58 5.21
N PRO A 57 -20.23 14.46 5.33
CA PRO A 57 -21.70 14.49 5.47
C PRO A 57 -22.15 15.12 6.80
N VAL A 58 -21.36 14.98 7.88
CA VAL A 58 -21.64 15.70 9.15
C VAL A 58 -21.45 17.20 8.99
N ALA A 59 -20.39 17.64 8.31
CA ALA A 59 -20.18 19.07 8.04
C ALA A 59 -21.28 19.66 7.16
N LEU A 60 -21.79 18.88 6.20
CA LEU A 60 -22.99 19.25 5.45
C LEU A 60 -24.18 19.35 6.37
N TRP A 61 -24.48 18.35 7.20
CA TRP A 61 -25.63 18.40 8.11
C TRP A 61 -25.59 19.60 9.09
N LEU A 62 -24.40 20.02 9.54
CA LEU A 62 -24.23 21.17 10.43
C LEU A 62 -24.69 22.51 9.84
N HIS A 63 -24.94 22.62 8.54
CA HIS A 63 -25.45 23.86 7.94
C HIS A 63 -26.85 24.24 8.45
N GLU A 64 -27.68 23.25 8.82
CA GLU A 64 -29.06 23.45 9.25
C GLU A 64 -29.15 24.05 10.68
N PRO A 65 -28.43 23.53 11.69
CA PRO A 65 -28.48 24.10 13.04
C PRO A 65 -27.51 25.26 13.31
N LEU A 66 -26.42 25.40 12.56
CA LEU A 66 -25.28 26.26 12.92
C LEU A 66 -24.94 27.33 11.86
N ASP A 67 -25.82 27.55 10.89
CA ASP A 67 -25.61 28.40 9.71
C ASP A 67 -24.46 27.96 8.80
N TRP A 68 -24.47 28.48 7.57
CA TRP A 68 -23.50 28.16 6.52
C TRP A 68 -22.05 28.51 6.90
N GLN A 69 -21.86 29.50 7.77
CA GLN A 69 -20.54 29.96 8.22
C GLN A 69 -19.82 28.89 9.03
N MET A 70 -20.54 28.19 9.92
CA MET A 70 -19.97 27.10 10.72
C MET A 70 -19.72 25.86 9.89
N ALA A 71 -20.58 25.56 8.90
CA ALA A 71 -20.34 24.48 7.95
C ALA A 71 -19.03 24.70 7.17
N LEU A 72 -18.81 25.93 6.68
CA LEU A 72 -17.54 26.33 6.04
C LEU A 72 -16.35 26.16 6.99
N LEU A 73 -16.48 26.62 8.24
CA LEU A 73 -15.43 26.50 9.24
C LEU A 73 -15.10 25.03 9.54
N ALA A 74 -16.09 24.16 9.67
CA ALA A 74 -15.92 22.72 9.86
C ALA A 74 -15.20 22.07 8.67
N VAL A 75 -15.59 22.41 7.43
CA VAL A 75 -14.91 21.92 6.22
C VAL A 75 -13.46 22.40 6.16
N THR A 76 -13.18 23.68 6.43
CA THR A 76 -11.80 24.19 6.46
C THR A 76 -10.96 23.55 7.57
N GLY A 77 -11.53 23.37 8.77
CA GLY A 77 -10.87 22.67 9.87
C GLY A 77 -10.53 21.22 9.51
N LEU A 78 -11.44 20.53 8.82
CA LEU A 78 -11.20 19.18 8.30
C LEU A 78 -10.06 19.16 7.27
N LEU A 79 -10.03 20.10 6.33
CA LEU A 79 -8.95 20.21 5.34
C LEU A 79 -7.59 20.48 6.00
N VAL A 80 -7.55 21.35 7.01
CA VAL A 80 -6.35 21.63 7.80
C VAL A 80 -5.91 20.38 8.57
N LEU A 81 -6.83 19.68 9.21
CA LEU A 81 -6.54 18.41 9.91
C LEU A 81 -5.97 17.37 8.96
N VAL A 82 -6.57 17.20 7.78
CA VAL A 82 -6.06 16.30 6.73
C VAL A 82 -4.66 16.69 6.28
N TRP A 83 -4.42 17.99 6.09
CA TRP A 83 -3.10 18.50 5.73
C TRP A 83 -2.06 18.23 6.82
N LEU A 84 -2.41 18.45 8.09
CA LEU A 84 -1.56 18.16 9.25
C LEU A 84 -1.28 16.67 9.38
N LEU A 85 -2.30 15.81 9.25
CA LEU A 85 -2.14 14.36 9.27
C LEU A 85 -1.25 13.88 8.12
N ARG A 86 -1.39 14.46 6.92
CA ARG A 86 -0.53 14.15 5.77
C ARG A 86 0.92 14.60 5.99
N ARG A 87 1.14 15.73 6.67
CA ARG A 87 2.48 16.27 6.97
C ARG A 87 3.16 15.51 8.10
N GLY A 88 2.42 15.16 9.15
CA GLY A 88 2.89 14.39 10.31
C GLY A 88 3.07 12.91 10.01
N SER A 89 2.28 12.35 9.09
CA SER A 89 2.52 11.03 8.49
C SER A 89 3.56 11.11 7.37
N GLY A 90 4.70 11.74 7.69
CA GLY A 90 5.90 11.57 6.90
C GLY A 90 6.10 10.08 6.59
N PRO A 91 6.62 9.74 5.40
CA PRO A 91 6.88 8.34 5.04
C PRO A 91 7.63 7.69 6.20
N ALA A 92 7.13 6.57 6.73
CA ALA A 92 7.76 5.88 7.85
C ALA A 92 9.25 5.71 7.52
N GLY A 93 10.07 6.55 8.14
CA GLY A 93 11.46 6.69 7.78
C GLY A 93 12.15 5.37 8.07
N GLY A 94 12.76 4.77 7.04
CA GLY A 94 13.68 3.64 7.20
C GLY A 94 13.08 2.29 7.60
N GLN A 95 11.78 2.15 7.83
CA GLN A 95 11.21 0.84 8.14
C GLN A 95 11.04 0.02 6.87
N VAL A 96 11.90 -0.99 6.71
CA VAL A 96 11.73 -2.08 5.75
C VAL A 96 10.44 -2.83 6.12
N LEU A 97 9.70 -3.34 5.12
CA LEU A 97 8.60 -4.27 5.39
C LEU A 97 9.18 -5.45 6.18
N GLY A 98 8.96 -5.48 7.50
CA GLY A 98 9.35 -6.61 8.33
C GLY A 98 8.69 -7.89 7.83
N SER A 99 9.18 -9.06 8.25
CA SER A 99 8.69 -10.36 7.80
C SER A 99 7.18 -10.57 8.00
N ARG A 100 6.54 -9.78 8.87
CA ARG A 100 5.09 -9.75 9.11
C ARG A 100 4.57 -8.30 9.16
N PRO A 101 4.18 -7.70 8.02
CA PRO A 101 3.57 -6.38 8.02
C PRO A 101 2.22 -6.39 8.76
N GLY A 102 1.93 -5.31 9.49
CA GLY A 102 0.62 -5.11 10.12
C GLY A 102 -0.53 -5.09 9.11
N TRP A 103 -1.75 -5.36 9.58
CA TRP A 103 -2.93 -5.47 8.72
C TRP A 103 -3.14 -4.24 7.81
N HIS A 104 -2.96 -3.02 8.33
CA HIS A 104 -3.11 -1.78 7.56
C HIS A 104 -2.08 -1.66 6.43
N VAL A 105 -0.83 -2.07 6.66
CA VAL A 105 0.21 -2.11 5.63
C VAL A 105 -0.17 -3.10 4.53
N ARG A 106 -0.67 -4.28 4.92
CA ARG A 106 -1.15 -5.30 3.98
C ARG A 106 -2.33 -4.80 3.15
N ALA A 107 -3.30 -4.14 3.77
CA ALA A 107 -4.46 -3.58 3.09
C ALA A 107 -4.05 -2.55 2.03
N LEU A 108 -3.22 -1.58 2.42
CA LEU A 108 -2.77 -0.51 1.51
C LEU A 108 -1.83 -1.04 0.41
N MET A 109 -0.99 -2.04 0.69
CA MET A 109 -0.20 -2.70 -0.35
C MET A 109 -1.06 -3.55 -1.30
N GLY A 110 -2.08 -4.23 -0.77
CA GLY A 110 -3.06 -4.96 -1.57
C GLY A 110 -3.84 -4.04 -2.51
N GLU A 111 -4.24 -2.85 -2.04
CA GLU A 111 -4.88 -1.82 -2.88
C GLU A 111 -3.96 -1.40 -4.03
N ARG A 112 -2.66 -1.22 -3.76
CA ARG A 112 -1.69 -0.90 -4.82
C ARG A 112 -1.51 -2.06 -5.82
N MET A 113 -1.45 -3.30 -5.35
CA MET A 113 -1.42 -4.49 -6.22
C MET A 113 -2.70 -4.58 -7.06
N PHE A 114 -3.85 -4.23 -6.48
CA PHE A 114 -5.12 -4.19 -7.18
C PHE A 114 -5.15 -3.13 -8.29
N PHE A 115 -4.59 -1.95 -8.06
CA PHE A 115 -4.45 -0.95 -9.13
C PHE A 115 -3.50 -1.43 -10.24
N ASN A 116 -2.49 -2.23 -9.90
CA ASN A 116 -1.59 -2.86 -10.86
C ASN A 116 -2.20 -4.06 -11.61
N ARG A 117 -3.53 -4.29 -11.50
CA ARG A 117 -4.23 -5.42 -12.15
C ARG A 117 -4.13 -5.44 -13.67
N VAL A 118 -3.83 -4.29 -14.29
CA VAL A 118 -3.62 -4.18 -15.74
C VAL A 118 -2.32 -4.86 -16.17
N VAL A 119 -1.32 -4.91 -15.27
CA VAL A 119 0.00 -5.50 -15.54
C VAL A 119 0.10 -6.91 -14.96
N VAL A 120 -0.32 -7.08 -13.69
CA VAL A 120 -0.31 -8.37 -13.01
C VAL A 120 -1.75 -8.77 -12.72
N PRO A 121 -2.30 -9.79 -13.40
CA PRO A 121 -3.71 -10.14 -13.27
C PRO A 121 -4.06 -10.52 -11.83
N VAL A 122 -5.14 -9.94 -11.33
CA VAL A 122 -5.70 -10.20 -9.99
C VAL A 122 -6.72 -11.34 -10.09
N PRO A 123 -6.82 -12.24 -9.09
CA PRO A 123 -7.83 -13.29 -9.08
C PRO A 123 -9.26 -12.74 -9.26
N PRO A 124 -10.09 -13.34 -10.15
CA PRO A 124 -11.44 -12.85 -10.42
C PRO A 124 -12.34 -12.87 -9.19
N ALA A 125 -12.09 -13.81 -8.26
CA ALA A 125 -12.76 -13.90 -6.97
C ALA A 125 -12.55 -12.65 -6.08
N VAL A 126 -11.52 -11.84 -6.33
CA VAL A 126 -11.27 -10.57 -5.63
C VAL A 126 -11.75 -9.37 -6.45
N ALA A 127 -11.60 -9.42 -7.78
CA ALA A 127 -11.91 -8.29 -8.66
C ALA A 127 -13.37 -7.83 -8.58
N ARG A 128 -14.32 -8.77 -8.64
CA ARG A 128 -15.76 -8.48 -8.58
C ARG A 128 -16.19 -7.89 -7.23
N PRO A 129 -15.93 -8.53 -6.08
CA PRO A 129 -16.35 -7.97 -4.79
C PRO A 129 -15.64 -6.64 -4.50
N ALA A 130 -14.39 -6.46 -4.92
CA ALA A 130 -13.72 -5.17 -4.77
C ALA A 130 -14.46 -4.04 -5.50
N GLY A 131 -14.93 -4.28 -6.73
CA GLY A 131 -15.75 -3.32 -7.48
C GLY A 131 -17.08 -3.00 -6.78
N LEU A 132 -17.79 -4.02 -6.30
CA LEU A 132 -19.05 -3.84 -5.56
C LEU A 132 -18.86 -3.08 -4.26
N LEU A 133 -17.79 -3.34 -3.52
CA LEU A 133 -17.49 -2.63 -2.27
C LEU A 133 -17.13 -1.16 -2.53
N VAL A 134 -16.38 -0.87 -3.59
CA VAL A 134 -16.13 0.53 -3.99
C VAL A 134 -17.44 1.21 -4.40
N ALA A 135 -18.29 0.55 -5.18
CA ALA A 135 -19.58 1.09 -5.56
C ALA A 135 -20.49 1.34 -4.33
N GLY A 136 -20.53 0.41 -3.38
CA GLY A 136 -21.26 0.55 -2.12
C GLY A 136 -20.72 1.69 -1.25
N ALA A 137 -19.40 1.87 -1.20
CA ALA A 137 -18.79 2.99 -0.49
C ALA A 137 -19.20 4.33 -1.14
N VAL A 138 -19.09 4.44 -2.47
CA VAL A 138 -19.51 5.66 -3.20
C VAL A 138 -21.00 5.93 -3.01
N ALA A 139 -21.85 4.93 -3.15
CA ALA A 139 -23.29 5.06 -2.97
C ALA A 139 -23.66 5.51 -1.54
N GLY A 140 -23.08 4.88 -0.52
CA GLY A 140 -23.28 5.28 0.88
C GLY A 140 -22.84 6.71 1.15
N GLY A 141 -21.68 7.11 0.62
CA GLY A 141 -21.17 8.48 0.74
C GLY A 141 -22.07 9.52 0.06
N LEU A 142 -22.59 9.20 -1.13
CA LEU A 142 -23.55 10.08 -1.84
C LEU A 142 -24.87 10.20 -1.09
N ILE A 143 -25.42 9.08 -0.60
CA ILE A 143 -26.65 9.08 0.23
C ILE A 143 -26.45 9.97 1.46
N ALA A 144 -25.31 9.81 2.16
CA ALA A 144 -25.01 10.60 3.35
C ALA A 144 -24.88 12.10 3.03
N ALA A 145 -24.21 12.45 1.92
CA ALA A 145 -24.04 13.84 1.52
C ALA A 145 -25.37 14.51 1.14
N LEU A 146 -26.20 13.83 0.34
CA LEU A 146 -27.52 14.32 -0.05
C LEU A 146 -28.45 14.44 1.15
N ALA A 147 -28.45 13.46 2.05
CA ALA A 147 -29.21 13.52 3.29
C ALA A 147 -28.74 14.62 4.24
N GLY A 148 -27.42 14.88 4.28
CA GLY A 148 -26.85 15.97 5.07
C GLY A 148 -27.28 17.33 4.55
N PHE A 149 -27.36 17.48 3.23
CA PHE A 149 -27.93 18.66 2.60
C PHE A 149 -29.45 18.79 2.85
N ALA A 150 -30.17 17.67 2.92
CA ALA A 150 -31.61 17.66 3.19
C ALA A 150 -31.99 17.72 4.69
N GLY A 151 -31.02 17.81 5.61
CA GLY A 151 -31.26 17.88 7.06
C GLY A 151 -31.62 16.55 7.76
N SER A 152 -31.60 15.42 7.05
CA SER A 152 -32.06 14.14 7.59
C SER A 152 -30.95 13.36 8.31
N LEU A 153 -30.77 13.61 9.61
CA LEU A 153 -29.76 12.95 10.44
C LEU A 153 -29.81 11.40 10.38
N PRO A 154 -30.97 10.72 10.46
CA PRO A 154 -31.00 9.25 10.40
C PRO A 154 -30.44 8.69 9.09
N VAL A 155 -30.73 9.37 7.97
CA VAL A 155 -30.26 8.94 6.65
C VAL A 155 -28.78 9.28 6.46
N VAL A 156 -28.29 10.40 7.03
CA VAL A 156 -26.85 10.71 7.11
C VAL A 156 -26.09 9.58 7.80
N LEU A 157 -26.57 9.15 8.97
CA LEU A 157 -25.94 8.08 9.74
C LEU A 157 -25.98 6.74 8.99
N ALA A 158 -27.10 6.40 8.38
CA ALA A 158 -27.25 5.18 7.59
C ALA A 158 -26.31 5.16 6.36
N GLY A 159 -26.27 6.25 5.58
CA GLY A 159 -25.40 6.39 4.43
C GLY A 159 -23.91 6.35 4.82
N THR A 160 -23.55 7.06 5.88
CA THR A 160 -22.18 7.08 6.42
C THR A 160 -21.77 5.69 6.93
N GLY A 161 -22.67 5.00 7.64
CA GLY A 161 -22.46 3.63 8.12
C GLY A 161 -22.23 2.65 6.96
N LEU A 162 -23.07 2.70 5.93
CA LEU A 162 -22.90 1.90 4.71
C LEU A 162 -21.55 2.19 4.04
N CYS A 163 -21.20 3.47 3.91
CA CYS A 163 -19.95 3.93 3.32
C CYS A 163 -18.73 3.38 4.06
N LEU A 164 -18.72 3.49 5.39
CA LEU A 164 -17.65 3.00 6.25
C LEU A 164 -17.56 1.48 6.24
N ALA A 165 -18.69 0.78 6.33
CA ALA A 165 -18.72 -0.68 6.30
C ALA A 165 -18.16 -1.23 4.97
N ALA A 166 -18.57 -0.65 3.84
CA ALA A 166 -18.08 -1.02 2.53
C ALA A 166 -16.57 -0.73 2.40
N GLN A 167 -16.11 0.43 2.89
CA GLN A 167 -14.69 0.80 2.88
C GLN A 167 -13.83 -0.12 3.76
N LEU A 168 -14.30 -0.50 4.94
CA LEU A 168 -13.59 -1.44 5.83
C LEU A 168 -13.55 -2.84 5.23
N ALA A 169 -14.66 -3.33 4.69
CA ALA A 169 -14.72 -4.62 3.99
C ALA A 169 -13.78 -4.64 2.77
N TYR A 170 -13.69 -3.53 2.03
CA TYR A 170 -12.73 -3.36 0.94
C TYR A 170 -11.29 -3.49 1.44
N LEU A 171 -10.93 -2.82 2.53
CA LEU A 171 -9.58 -2.89 3.11
C LEU A 171 -9.24 -4.30 3.60
N VAL A 172 -10.20 -5.02 4.20
CA VAL A 172 -10.02 -6.43 4.59
C VAL A 172 -9.77 -7.30 3.37
N LEU A 173 -10.54 -7.11 2.29
CA LEU A 173 -10.35 -7.83 1.04
C LEU A 173 -8.97 -7.55 0.44
N MET A 174 -8.50 -6.30 0.46
CA MET A 174 -7.16 -5.94 -0.03
C MET A 174 -6.05 -6.55 0.84
N ALA A 175 -6.23 -6.64 2.16
CA ALA A 175 -5.25 -7.30 3.04
C ALA A 175 -5.11 -8.81 2.77
N ARG A 176 -6.21 -9.45 2.33
CA ARG A 176 -6.22 -10.84 1.85
C ARG A 176 -5.56 -10.94 0.48
N LEU A 177 -5.88 -10.03 -0.44
CA LEU A 177 -5.27 -9.97 -1.77
C LEU A 177 -3.73 -9.87 -1.69
N TYR A 178 -3.22 -9.03 -0.80
CA TYR A 178 -1.79 -8.93 -0.54
C TYR A 178 -1.18 -10.30 -0.20
N GLY A 179 -1.83 -11.09 0.67
CA GLY A 179 -1.34 -12.41 1.04
C GLY A 179 -1.29 -13.40 -0.13
N GLN A 180 -2.22 -13.27 -1.08
CA GLN A 180 -2.27 -14.10 -2.28
C GLN A 180 -1.25 -13.66 -3.35
N MET A 181 -1.02 -12.35 -3.47
CA MET A 181 -0.22 -11.78 -4.56
C MET A 181 1.23 -11.46 -4.18
N GLN A 182 1.59 -11.37 -2.90
CA GLN A 182 2.93 -10.94 -2.48
C GLN A 182 4.08 -11.72 -3.13
N ASP A 183 3.85 -12.97 -3.53
CA ASP A 183 4.84 -13.83 -4.15
C ASP A 183 4.52 -14.16 -5.63
N ALA A 184 3.46 -13.58 -6.20
CA ALA A 184 3.00 -13.85 -7.57
C ALA A 184 3.91 -13.28 -8.65
N ASP A 185 4.59 -12.15 -8.38
CA ASP A 185 5.48 -11.48 -9.33
C ASP A 185 6.83 -11.13 -8.67
N PRO A 186 7.98 -11.27 -9.38
CA PRO A 186 9.29 -10.85 -8.88
C PRO A 186 9.33 -9.39 -8.39
N LEU A 187 8.54 -8.50 -8.99
CA LEU A 187 8.37 -7.10 -8.58
C LEU A 187 7.90 -7.00 -7.13
N TYR A 188 6.86 -7.76 -6.76
CA TYR A 188 6.29 -7.74 -5.42
C TYR A 188 7.26 -8.33 -4.38
N ARG A 189 8.03 -9.35 -4.76
CA ARG A 189 9.10 -9.90 -3.91
C ARG A 189 10.22 -8.89 -3.70
N ALA A 190 10.60 -8.13 -4.73
CA ALA A 190 11.60 -7.07 -4.62
C ALA A 190 11.18 -5.96 -3.65
N TRP A 191 9.88 -5.67 -3.52
CA TRP A 191 9.37 -4.68 -2.57
C TRP A 191 9.57 -5.07 -1.11
N ARG A 192 9.68 -6.38 -0.83
CA ARG A 192 9.92 -6.90 0.53
C ARG A 192 11.40 -6.95 0.89
N ARG A 193 12.30 -6.83 -0.09
CA ARG A 193 13.75 -6.91 0.17
C ARG A 193 14.26 -5.58 0.70
N PRO A 194 15.05 -5.57 1.80
CA PRO A 194 15.74 -4.37 2.22
C PRO A 194 16.66 -3.89 1.10
N ALA A 195 16.66 -2.58 0.84
CA ALA A 195 17.67 -1.96 0.00
C ALA A 195 18.99 -1.97 0.78
N LEU A 196 19.71 -3.10 0.72
CA LEU A 196 21.08 -3.19 1.21
C LEU A 196 21.92 -2.23 0.37
N ASN A 197 22.46 -1.20 1.01
CA ASN A 197 23.46 -0.33 0.39
C ASN A 197 24.76 -1.14 0.24
N ASP A 198 24.91 -1.79 -0.90
CA ASP A 198 26.08 -2.55 -1.32
C ASP A 198 27.36 -1.70 -1.41
N ASN A 199 27.24 -0.37 -1.47
CA ASN A 199 28.38 0.56 -1.39
C ASN A 199 29.16 0.46 -0.06
N THR A 200 28.55 -0.10 0.99
CA THR A 200 29.21 -0.25 2.30
C THR A 200 30.19 -1.43 2.38
N ARG A 201 30.08 -2.42 1.48
CA ARG A 201 30.93 -3.63 1.52
C ARG A 201 32.12 -3.59 0.55
N GLY A 202 32.24 -2.56 -0.27
CA GLY A 202 33.21 -2.48 -1.36
C GLY A 202 34.12 -1.26 -1.37
N ALA A 203 33.99 -0.34 -0.39
CA ALA A 203 34.90 0.80 -0.27
C ALA A 203 36.28 0.34 0.26
N ARG A 204 36.98 -0.47 -0.54
CA ARG A 204 38.43 -0.61 -0.42
C ARG A 204 38.98 0.80 -0.63
N LYS A 205 39.53 1.40 0.43
CA LYS A 205 40.29 2.64 0.28
C LYS A 205 41.36 2.39 -0.78
N PRO A 206 41.47 3.21 -1.84
CA PRO A 206 42.60 3.12 -2.74
C PRO A 206 43.86 3.37 -1.91
N GLY A 207 44.67 2.33 -1.65
CA GLY A 207 45.93 2.46 -0.91
C GLY A 207 46.31 1.35 0.07
N GLN A 208 45.46 0.36 0.37
CA GLN A 208 45.89 -0.80 1.18
C GLN A 208 46.42 -1.92 0.27
N ALA A 209 47.73 -1.89 0.01
CA ALA A 209 48.49 -3.02 -0.54
C ALA A 209 48.68 -4.12 0.52
N ALA A 210 48.85 -5.35 0.03
CA ALA A 210 48.92 -6.60 0.78
C ALA A 210 50.24 -6.78 1.55
#